data_AF-P55533-F1
#
_entry.id   AF-P55533-F1
#
_cell.length_a   1.000
_cell.length_b   1.000
_cell.length_c   1.000
_cell.angle_alpha   90.00
_cell.angle_beta   90.00
_cell.angle_gamma   90.00
#
_symmetry.space_group_name_H-M   'P 1'
#
loop_
_entity.id
_entity.type
_entity.pdbx_description
1 polymer ?
#
loop_
_entity_poly.entity_id
_entity_poly.type
_entity_poly.pdbx_seq_one_letter_code
_entity_poly.pdbx_strand_id
1 'polypeptide(L)'
;MTAAFTVRVKDETASKLDQLAEKLDRSRSYMAAEAIEAFVEQQEWQLAEIEAGLTEADRGEFASDEDVAKVVRKYVKSARQS
;
A
#
# COMPACT_ATOMS: atom_id res chain seq x y z
N MET A 1 7.49 -18.72 -13.79
CA MET A 1 6.54 -18.88 -14.92
C MET A 1 5.87 -17.55 -15.15
N THR A 2 5.56 -17.20 -16.40
CA THR A 2 4.79 -15.99 -16.72
C THR A 2 3.39 -16.38 -17.22
N ALA A 3 2.41 -15.54 -16.93
CA ALA A 3 1.04 -15.67 -17.42
C ALA A 3 0.65 -14.43 -18.21
N ALA A 4 -0.10 -14.59 -19.29
CA ALA A 4 -0.60 -13.49 -20.10
C ALA A 4 -2.13 -13.42 -19.99
N PHE A 5 -2.64 -12.22 -19.75
CA PHE A 5 -4.07 -11.92 -19.69
C PHE A 5 -4.33 -10.53 -20.26
N THR A 6 -5.58 -10.24 -20.61
CA THR A 6 -5.98 -8.93 -21.14
C THR A 6 -6.70 -8.14 -20.06
N VAL A 7 -6.27 -6.89 -19.84
CA VAL A 7 -6.94 -5.94 -18.95
C VAL A 7 -7.57 -4.81 -19.75
N ARG A 8 -8.69 -4.30 -19.25
CA ARG A 8 -9.28 -3.06 -19.76
C ARG A 8 -8.97 -1.95 -18.78
N VAL A 9 -8.38 -0.89 -19.27
CA VAL A 9 -8.15 0.36 -18.56
C VAL A 9 -8.84 1.49 -19.31
N LYS A 10 -9.03 2.64 -18.66
CA LYS A 10 -9.53 3.83 -19.35
C LYS A 10 -8.53 4.25 -20.43
N ASP A 11 -9.02 4.76 -21.55
CA ASP A 11 -8.18 5.23 -22.66
C ASP A 11 -7.14 6.27 -22.21
N GLU A 12 -7.56 7.17 -21.30
CA GLU A 12 -6.66 8.16 -20.69
C GLU A 12 -5.50 7.49 -19.92
N THR A 13 -5.78 6.42 -19.18
CA THR A 13 -4.77 5.66 -18.44
C THR A 13 -3.81 4.96 -19.40
N ALA A 14 -4.33 4.32 -20.45
CA ALA A 14 -3.50 3.70 -21.48
C ALA A 14 -2.55 4.72 -22.14
N SER A 15 -3.08 5.89 -22.52
CA SER A 15 -2.27 6.96 -23.13
C SER A 15 -1.18 7.49 -22.18
N LYS A 16 -1.49 7.67 -20.89
CA LYS A 16 -0.49 8.07 -19.89
C LYS A 16 0.60 7.01 -19.71
N LEU A 17 0.22 5.73 -19.72
CA LEU A 17 1.17 4.63 -19.63
C LEU A 17 2.10 4.59 -20.86
N ASP A 18 1.56 4.79 -22.06
CA ASP A 18 2.35 4.86 -23.31
C ASP A 18 3.38 6.00 -23.24
N GLN A 19 2.99 7.19 -22.80
CA GLN A 19 3.92 8.32 -22.62
C GLN A 19 4.99 8.04 -21.56
N LEU A 20 4.64 7.33 -20.49
CA LEU A 20 5.58 6.97 -19.44
C LEU A 20 6.59 5.93 -19.96
N ALA A 21 6.12 4.94 -20.71
CA ALA A 21 6.93 3.90 -21.32
C ALA A 21 7.94 4.49 -22.31
N GLU A 22 7.52 5.44 -23.16
CA GLU A 22 8.41 6.16 -24.10
C GLU A 22 9.52 6.92 -23.36
N LYS A 23 9.18 7.66 -22.31
CA LYS A 23 10.16 8.43 -21.51
C LYS A 23 11.17 7.55 -20.78
N LEU A 24 10.78 6.33 -20.43
CA LEU A 24 11.61 5.38 -19.71
C LEU A 24 12.33 4.38 -20.63
N ASP A 25 12.17 4.51 -21.95
CA ASP A 25 12.68 3.55 -22.94
C ASP A 25 12.27 2.10 -22.61
N ARG A 26 10.97 1.91 -22.37
CA ARG A 26 10.36 0.62 -22.05
C ARG A 26 9.13 0.38 -22.92
N SER A 27 8.75 -0.89 -23.07
CA SER A 27 7.49 -1.23 -23.73
C SER A 27 6.30 -0.99 -22.81
N ARG A 28 5.12 -0.69 -23.38
CA ARG A 28 3.87 -0.61 -22.61
C ARG A 28 3.63 -1.88 -21.79
N SER A 29 3.86 -3.06 -22.38
CA SER A 29 3.66 -4.33 -21.71
C SER A 29 4.58 -4.51 -20.51
N TYR A 30 5.84 -4.06 -20.62
CA TYR A 30 6.78 -4.06 -19.50
C TYR A 30 6.27 -3.14 -18.37
N MET A 31 5.90 -1.89 -18.70
CA MET A 31 5.38 -0.95 -17.68
C MET A 31 4.09 -1.43 -17.03
N ALA A 32 3.20 -2.08 -17.80
CA ALA A 32 1.97 -2.67 -17.27
C ALA A 32 2.27 -3.84 -16.32
N ALA A 33 3.21 -4.72 -16.69
CA ALA A 33 3.62 -5.83 -15.83
C ALA A 33 4.25 -5.31 -14.54
N GLU A 34 5.19 -4.38 -14.62
CA GLU A 34 5.84 -3.77 -13.45
C GLU A 34 4.81 -3.11 -12.51
N ALA A 35 3.85 -2.36 -13.06
CA ALA A 35 2.79 -1.75 -12.26
C ALA A 35 1.86 -2.77 -11.59
N ILE A 36 1.53 -3.86 -12.27
CA ILE A 36 0.68 -4.92 -11.72
C ILE A 36 1.42 -5.70 -10.63
N GLU A 37 2.68 -6.06 -10.86
CA GLU A 37 3.51 -6.77 -9.88
C GLU A 37 3.71 -5.93 -8.61
N ALA A 38 4.06 -4.65 -8.76
CA ALA A 38 4.20 -3.73 -7.62
C ALA A 38 2.88 -3.54 -6.86
N PHE A 39 1.74 -3.48 -7.57
CA PHE A 39 0.43 -3.40 -6.92
C PHE A 39 0.14 -4.67 -6.11
N VAL A 40 0.34 -5.86 -6.70
CA VAL A 40 0.08 -7.13 -6.01
C VAL A 40 0.98 -7.27 -4.78
N GLU A 41 2.29 -7.03 -4.89
CA GLU A 41 3.22 -7.09 -3.77
C GLU A 41 2.80 -6.15 -2.63
N GLN A 42 2.45 -4.91 -2.98
CA GLN A 42 1.99 -3.93 -1.99
C GLN A 42 0.69 -4.39 -1.30
N GLN A 43 -0.28 -4.94 -2.05
CA GLN A 43 -1.54 -5.40 -1.48
C GLN A 43 -1.35 -6.65 -0.61
N GLU A 44 -0.52 -7.60 -1.03
CA GLU A 44 -0.23 -8.81 -0.25
C GLU A 44 0.39 -8.47 1.10
N TRP A 45 1.40 -7.59 1.13
CA TRP A 45 1.99 -7.14 2.39
C TRP A 45 0.96 -6.44 3.29
N GLN A 46 0.14 -5.54 2.74
CA GLN A 46 -0.90 -4.85 3.53
C GLN A 46 -1.93 -5.80 4.10
N LEU A 47 -2.42 -6.76 3.31
CA LEU A 47 -3.39 -7.73 3.78
C LEU A 47 -2.80 -8.62 4.87
N ALA A 48 -1.55 -9.07 4.72
CA ALA A 48 -0.86 -9.85 5.73
C ALA A 48 -0.70 -9.09 7.05
N GLU A 49 -0.33 -7.80 7.01
CA GLU A 49 -0.23 -6.96 8.21
C GLU A 49 -1.59 -6.73 8.87
N ILE A 50 -2.65 -6.54 8.08
CA ILE A 50 -4.02 -6.42 8.60
C ILE A 50 -4.44 -7.71 9.29
N GLU A 51 -4.24 -8.86 8.66
CA GLU A 51 -4.58 -10.17 9.23
C GLU A 51 -3.79 -10.46 10.51
N ALA A 52 -2.49 -10.12 10.54
CA ALA A 52 -1.65 -10.25 11.73
C ALA A 52 -2.20 -9.39 12.88
N GLY A 53 -2.47 -8.10 12.62
CA GLY A 53 -3.01 -7.18 13.62
C GLY A 53 -4.40 -7.59 14.13
N LEU A 54 -5.27 -8.13 13.26
CA LEU A 54 -6.56 -8.70 13.68
C LEU A 54 -6.36 -9.91 14.60
N THR A 55 -5.42 -10.80 14.26
CA THR A 55 -5.16 -11.99 15.08
C THR A 55 -4.57 -11.61 16.44
N GLU A 56 -3.71 -10.58 16.52
CA GLU A 56 -3.20 -10.01 17.77
C GLU A 56 -4.34 -9.41 18.62
N ALA A 57 -5.22 -8.63 17.99
CA ALA A 57 -6.39 -8.05 18.64
C ALA A 57 -7.34 -9.12 19.20
N ASP A 58 -7.60 -10.19 18.45
CA ASP A 58 -8.42 -11.33 18.88
C ASP A 58 -7.79 -12.08 20.07
N ARG A 59 -6.47 -12.06 20.21
CA ARG A 59 -5.74 -12.57 21.39
C ARG A 59 -5.71 -11.58 22.56
N GLY A 60 -6.24 -10.36 22.38
CA GLY A 60 -6.20 -9.31 23.39
C GLY A 60 -4.85 -8.63 23.52
N GLU A 61 -3.96 -8.77 22.53
CA GLU A 61 -2.61 -8.19 22.51
C GLU A 61 -2.65 -6.69 22.15
N PHE A 62 -3.35 -5.92 22.97
CA PHE A 62 -3.40 -4.46 22.86
C PHE A 62 -2.30 -3.81 23.71
N ALA A 63 -1.97 -2.57 23.37
CA ALA A 63 -1.12 -1.74 24.21
C ALA A 63 -1.75 -1.58 25.61
N SER A 64 -0.90 -1.54 26.64
CA SER A 64 -1.34 -1.28 28.00
C SER A 64 -1.90 0.14 28.15
N ASP A 65 -2.75 0.36 29.15
CA ASP A 65 -3.27 1.70 29.47
C ASP A 65 -2.15 2.72 29.71
N GLU A 66 -1.01 2.28 30.27
CA GLU A 66 0.16 3.13 30.50
C GLU A 66 0.81 3.57 29.18
N ASP A 67 0.98 2.63 28.24
CA ASP A 67 1.53 2.92 26.91
C ASP A 67 0.64 3.89 26.14
N VAL A 68 -0.68 3.66 26.18
CA VAL A 68 -1.66 4.57 25.59
C VAL A 68 -1.56 5.96 26.23
N ALA A 69 -1.50 6.05 27.58
CA ALA A 69 -1.35 7.31 28.29
C ALA A 69 -0.04 8.05 27.97
N LYS A 70 1.05 7.32 27.68
CA LYS A 70 2.33 7.89 27.24
C LYS A 70 2.22 8.53 25.85
N VAL A 71 1.59 7.85 24.89
CA VAL A 71 1.34 8.40 23.54
C VAL A 71 0.47 9.65 23.61
N VAL A 72 -0.63 9.62 24.37
CA VAL A 72 -1.53 10.76 24.54
C VAL A 72 -0.82 11.96 25.15
N ARG A 73 0.01 11.77 26.19
CA ARG A 73 0.78 12.87 26.80
C ARG A 73 1.73 13.53 25.81
N LYS A 74 2.39 12.76 24.94
CA LYS A 74 3.38 13.28 23.99
C LYS A 74 2.74 14.16 22.91
N TYR A 75 1.64 13.71 22.31
CA TYR A 75 1.10 14.35 21.11
C TYR A 75 -0.14 15.22 21.37
N VAL A 76 -1.01 14.85 22.32
CA VAL A 76 -2.28 15.56 22.53
C VAL A 76 -2.11 16.75 23.47
N LYS A 77 -1.37 16.59 24.58
CA LYS A 77 -1.18 17.70 25.54
C LYS A 77 -0.29 18.81 24.97
N SER A 78 0.74 18.44 24.20
CA SER A 78 1.62 19.43 23.56
C SER A 78 0.87 20.32 22.57
N ALA A 79 -0.13 19.79 21.86
CA ALA A 79 -0.92 20.55 20.89
C ALA A 79 -1.84 21.61 21.52
N ARG A 80 -2.17 21.51 22.82
CA ARG A 80 -3.01 22.50 23.52
C ARG A 80 -2.22 23.65 24.15
N GLN A 81 -0.88 23.60 24.12
CA GLN A 81 -0.01 24.61 24.72
C GLN A 81 0.71 25.48 23.68
N SER A 82 0.43 25.29 22.39
CA SER A 82 0.89 26.15 21.28
C SER A 82 -0.30 26.89 20.69
#